data_AF-F3CD46-F1
#
_entry.id   AF-F3CD46-F1
#
_cell.length_a   1.000
_cell.length_b   1.000
_cell.length_c   1.000
_cell.angle_alpha   90.00
_cell.angle_beta   90.00
_cell.angle_gamma   90.00
#
_symmetry.space_group_name_H-M   'P 1'
#
loop_
_entity.id
_entity.type
_entity.pdbx_description
1 polymer ?
#
loop_
_entity_poly.entity_id
_entity_poly.type
_entity_poly.pdbx_seq_one_letter_code
_entity_poly.pdbx_strand_id
1 'polypeptide(L)'
;MKNRRKAHGLYNGPLNGFGQAISMLQFILRRIVKALLWFAAGSVLVVLVLRWVPPPGTALMVERKVESWVDGEPIDLQRDWEPWDRISDNLKIAVIAGEDQKFAEHWGFDVDAIQAAILHNDRGG
;
A
#
# COMPACT_ATOMS: atom_id res chain seq x y z
N MET A 1 9.08 69.84 -24.58
CA MET A 1 9.26 70.11 -23.13
C MET A 1 8.25 69.29 -22.33
N LYS A 2 8.71 68.58 -21.29
CA LYS A 2 7.97 67.82 -20.25
C LYS A 2 7.35 66.44 -20.58
N ASN A 3 8.24 65.46 -20.55
CA ASN A 3 8.16 64.18 -19.84
C ASN A 3 7.31 64.23 -18.53
N ARG A 4 6.38 63.27 -18.34
CA ARG A 4 6.00 62.75 -17.01
C ARG A 4 5.64 61.27 -17.10
N ARG A 5 6.61 60.43 -16.74
CA ARG A 5 6.36 59.12 -16.16
C ARG A 5 5.47 59.30 -14.92
N LYS A 6 4.43 58.49 -14.78
CA LYS A 6 3.90 58.11 -13.46
C LYS A 6 3.94 56.60 -13.36
N ALA A 7 5.03 56.11 -12.79
CA ALA A 7 4.97 54.89 -12.01
C ALA A 7 3.97 55.13 -10.87
N HIS A 8 2.99 54.25 -10.74
CA HIS A 8 2.35 54.00 -9.45
C HIS A 8 2.46 52.52 -9.21
N GLY A 9 3.47 52.16 -8.41
CA GLY A 9 3.59 50.85 -7.81
C GLY A 9 2.30 50.58 -7.03
N LEU A 10 1.63 49.50 -7.39
CA LEU A 10 0.60 48.90 -6.56
C LEU A 10 1.31 48.32 -5.34
N TYR A 11 1.04 48.94 -4.21
CA TYR A 11 1.51 48.52 -2.89
C TYR A 11 1.05 47.07 -2.65
N ASN A 12 1.97 46.12 -2.73
CA ASN A 12 1.75 44.73 -2.35
C ASN A 12 1.90 44.63 -0.82
N GLY A 13 0.92 45.15 -0.08
CA GLY A 13 0.92 45.19 1.39
C GLY A 13 0.95 43.79 2.03
N PRO A 14 1.33 43.67 3.32
CA PRO A 14 1.70 42.43 4.03
C PRO A 14 0.62 41.34 4.14
N LEU A 15 -0.60 41.59 3.64
CA LEU A 15 -1.71 40.64 3.61
C LEU A 15 -1.56 39.56 2.51
N ASN A 16 -0.66 39.80 1.55
CA ASN A 16 -0.35 38.89 0.45
C ASN A 16 0.50 37.67 0.86
N GLY A 17 1.26 37.74 1.95
CA GLY A 17 2.08 36.61 2.43
C GLY A 17 1.26 35.50 3.05
N PHE A 18 0.32 35.85 3.94
CA PHE A 18 -0.59 34.89 4.58
C PHE A 18 -1.56 34.24 3.58
N GLY A 19 -2.13 35.03 2.66
CA GLY A 19 -2.99 34.50 1.59
C GLY A 19 -2.25 33.55 0.63
N GLN A 20 -1.00 33.88 0.28
CA GLN A 20 -0.16 33.00 -0.53
C GLN A 20 0.18 31.70 0.19
N ALA A 21 0.56 31.75 1.47
CA ALA A 21 0.84 30.55 2.26
C ALA A 21 -0.40 29.62 2.39
N ILE A 22 -1.58 30.19 2.61
CA ILE A 22 -2.84 29.43 2.65
C ILE A 22 -3.13 28.78 1.29
N SER A 23 -2.94 29.51 0.18
CA SER A 23 -3.14 28.98 -1.17
C SER A 23 -2.15 27.86 -1.53
N MET A 24 -0.89 27.98 -1.08
CA MET A 24 0.16 26.97 -1.26
C MET A 24 -0.15 25.71 -0.45
N LEU A 25 -0.57 25.86 0.81
CA LEU A 25 -0.98 24.74 1.66
C LEU A 25 -2.19 24.00 1.08
N GLN A 26 -3.22 24.73 0.63
CA GLN A 26 -4.39 24.14 -0.02
C GLN A 26 -4.01 23.40 -1.32
N PHE A 27 -3.06 23.92 -2.08
CA PHE A 27 -2.54 23.24 -3.27
C PHE A 27 -1.83 21.93 -2.93
N ILE A 28 -0.94 21.95 -1.93
CA ILE A 28 -0.20 20.75 -1.47
C ILE A 28 -1.19 19.71 -0.92
N LEU A 29 -2.12 20.11 -0.04
CA LEU A 29 -3.13 19.21 0.52
C LEU A 29 -3.97 18.56 -0.59
N ARG A 30 -4.43 19.33 -1.59
CA ARG A 30 -5.17 18.77 -2.74
C ARG A 30 -4.33 17.76 -3.52
N ARG A 31 -3.03 17.97 -3.66
CA ARG A 31 -2.12 17.01 -4.33
C ARG A 31 -1.96 15.74 -3.51
N ILE A 32 -1.77 15.86 -2.20
CA ILE A 32 -1.66 14.72 -1.27
C ILE A 32 -2.96 13.91 -1.28
N VAL A 33 -4.11 14.57 -1.12
CA VAL A 33 -5.41 13.89 -1.17
C VAL A 33 -5.61 13.17 -2.51
N LYS A 34 -5.30 13.83 -3.65
CA LYS A 34 -5.37 13.18 -4.96
C LYS A 34 -4.41 11.98 -5.04
N ALA A 35 -3.20 12.09 -4.52
CA ALA A 35 -2.24 10.99 -4.52
C ALA A 35 -2.75 9.81 -3.68
N LEU A 36 -3.30 10.08 -2.49
CA LEU A 36 -3.91 9.06 -1.62
C LEU A 36 -5.11 8.39 -2.30
N LEU A 37 -5.97 9.16 -2.98
CA LEU A 37 -7.10 8.61 -3.73
C LEU A 37 -6.63 7.75 -4.92
N TRP A 38 -5.63 8.19 -5.67
CA TRP A 38 -5.04 7.38 -6.74
C TRP A 38 -4.38 6.11 -6.22
N PHE A 39 -3.70 6.20 -5.09
CA PHE A 39 -3.10 5.04 -4.43
C PHE A 39 -4.17 4.04 -3.98
N ALA A 40 -5.24 4.50 -3.32
CA ALA A 40 -6.35 3.65 -2.89
C ALA A 40 -7.11 3.04 -4.08
N ALA A 41 -7.35 3.82 -5.15
CA ALA A 41 -7.97 3.29 -6.36
C ALA A 41 -7.06 2.26 -7.05
N GLY A 42 -5.75 2.53 -7.09
CA GLY A 42 -4.75 1.61 -7.63
C GLY A 42 -4.68 0.30 -6.84
N SER A 43 -4.70 0.34 -5.50
CA SER A 43 -4.66 -0.86 -4.68
C SER A 43 -5.92 -1.73 -4.89
N VAL A 44 -7.10 -1.12 -4.93
CA VAL A 44 -8.35 -1.82 -5.25
C VAL A 44 -8.30 -2.42 -6.66
N LEU A 45 -7.78 -1.68 -7.64
CA LEU A 45 -7.64 -2.18 -9.01
C LEU A 45 -6.74 -3.42 -9.07
N VAL A 46 -5.61 -3.42 -8.35
CA VAL A 46 -4.73 -4.59 -8.27
C VAL A 46 -5.46 -5.79 -7.68
N VAL A 47 -6.20 -5.62 -6.57
CA VAL A 47 -6.99 -6.70 -5.96
C VAL A 47 -8.04 -7.24 -6.93
N LEU A 48 -8.71 -6.36 -7.67
CA LEU A 48 -9.68 -6.78 -8.68
C LEU A 48 -9.02 -7.58 -9.80
N VAL A 49 -7.88 -7.16 -10.33
CA VAL A 49 -7.16 -7.93 -11.35
C VAL A 49 -6.76 -9.31 -10.82
N LEU A 50 -6.19 -9.36 -9.61
CA LEU A 50 -5.74 -10.59 -8.97
C LEU A 50 -6.88 -11.53 -8.57
N ARG A 51 -8.13 -11.05 -8.56
CA ARG A 51 -9.31 -11.91 -8.35
C ARG A 51 -9.50 -12.93 -9.48
N TRP A 52 -9.13 -12.57 -10.71
CA TRP A 52 -9.31 -13.43 -11.89
C TRP A 52 -7.99 -13.92 -12.48
N VAL A 53 -6.91 -13.19 -12.27
CA VAL A 53 -5.58 -13.55 -12.77
C VAL A 53 -4.72 -14.04 -11.61
N PRO A 54 -4.20 -15.28 -11.67
CA PRO A 54 -3.32 -15.77 -10.62
C PRO A 54 -2.07 -14.89 -10.48
N PRO A 55 -1.60 -14.61 -9.25
CA PRO A 55 -0.45 -13.74 -9.05
C PRO A 55 0.81 -14.34 -9.70
N PRO A 56 1.68 -13.48 -10.28
CA PRO A 56 2.87 -13.93 -11.00
C PRO A 56 3.96 -14.51 -10.10
N GLY A 57 3.89 -14.30 -8.78
CA GLY A 57 4.79 -14.86 -7.78
C GLY A 57 4.37 -14.49 -6.36
N THR A 58 5.04 -15.07 -5.36
CA THR A 58 4.83 -14.75 -3.94
C THR A 58 6.11 -14.14 -3.35
N ALA A 59 6.00 -13.52 -2.17
CA ALA A 59 7.16 -12.99 -1.45
C ALA A 59 8.22 -14.08 -1.19
N LEU A 60 7.78 -15.28 -0.80
CA LEU A 60 8.66 -16.43 -0.59
C LEU A 60 9.39 -16.84 -1.87
N MET A 61 8.72 -16.85 -3.03
CA MET A 61 9.39 -17.14 -4.31
C MET A 61 10.49 -16.12 -4.64
N VAL A 62 10.25 -14.84 -4.33
CA VAL A 62 11.24 -13.77 -4.53
C VAL A 62 12.42 -13.95 -3.58
N GLU A 63 12.14 -14.19 -2.30
CA GLU A 63 13.17 -14.46 -1.28
C GLU A 63 14.08 -15.61 -1.69
N ARG A 64 13.50 -16.78 -2.02
CA ARG A 64 14.26 -17.94 -2.49
C ARG A 64 15.05 -17.67 -3.76
N LYS A 65 14.54 -16.83 -4.66
CA LYS A 65 15.25 -16.47 -5.89
C LYS A 65 16.46 -15.58 -5.60
N VAL A 66 16.33 -14.66 -4.63
CA VAL A 66 17.43 -13.80 -4.19
C VAL A 66 18.49 -14.62 -3.47
N GLU A 67 18.11 -15.53 -2.57
CA GLU A 67 19.04 -16.47 -1.91
C GLU A 67 19.83 -17.29 -2.93
N SER A 68 19.13 -17.87 -3.92
CA SER A 68 19.74 -18.63 -5.02
C SER A 68 20.81 -17.84 -5.80
N TRP A 69 20.62 -16.52 -5.96
CA TRP A 69 21.63 -15.68 -6.61
C TRP A 69 22.85 -15.40 -5.74
N VAL A 70 22.66 -15.31 -4.42
CA VAL A 70 23.74 -15.09 -3.46
C VAL A 70 24.57 -16.36 -3.29
N ASP A 71 23.92 -17.51 -3.17
CA ASP A 71 24.57 -18.80 -2.94
C ASP A 71 25.11 -19.43 -4.23
N GLY A 72 24.71 -18.92 -5.39
CA GLY A 72 25.14 -19.42 -6.70
C GLY A 72 24.47 -20.73 -7.13
N GLU A 73 23.54 -21.25 -6.31
CA GLU A 73 22.82 -22.48 -6.56
C GLU A 73 21.50 -22.19 -7.29
N PRO A 74 21.32 -22.61 -8.55
CA PRO A 74 20.12 -22.30 -9.32
C PRO A 74 18.89 -23.03 -8.75
N ILE A 75 17.86 -22.26 -8.40
CA ILE A 75 16.55 -22.81 -8.01
C ILE A 75 15.56 -22.85 -9.18
N ASP A 76 14.91 -23.99 -9.34
CA ASP A 76 13.71 -24.17 -10.19
C ASP A 76 12.45 -23.91 -9.36
N LEU A 77 11.70 -22.87 -9.73
CA LEU A 77 10.47 -22.48 -9.03
C LEU A 77 9.28 -23.14 -9.71
N GLN A 78 8.80 -24.23 -9.13
CA GLN A 78 7.61 -24.94 -9.61
C GLN A 78 6.34 -24.36 -9.00
N ARG A 79 5.33 -24.12 -9.83
CA ARG A 79 4.04 -23.58 -9.39
C ARG A 79 2.92 -23.98 -10.35
N ASP A 80 1.93 -24.67 -9.79
CA ASP A 80 0.67 -24.99 -10.46
C ASP A 80 -0.51 -24.40 -9.70
N TRP A 81 -1.42 -23.76 -10.43
CA TRP A 81 -2.64 -23.19 -9.88
C TRP A 81 -3.76 -24.23 -9.95
N GLU A 82 -4.17 -24.73 -8.78
CA GLU A 82 -5.24 -25.70 -8.68
C GLU A 82 -6.54 -25.05 -8.15
N PRO A 83 -7.71 -25.30 -8.77
CA PRO A 83 -9.00 -24.89 -8.23
C PRO A 83 -9.25 -25.43 -6.82
N TRP A 84 -9.94 -24.64 -5.99
CA TRP A 84 -10.21 -24.97 -4.58
C TRP A 84 -10.90 -26.33 -4.38
N ASP A 85 -11.82 -26.69 -5.28
CA ASP A 85 -12.58 -27.94 -5.26
C ASP A 85 -11.71 -29.18 -5.51
N ARG A 86 -10.53 -29.02 -6.11
CA ARG A 86 -9.60 -30.10 -6.43
C ARG A 86 -8.48 -30.26 -5.40
N ILE A 87 -8.38 -29.34 -4.44
CA ILE A 87 -7.47 -29.45 -3.31
C ILE A 87 -8.06 -30.40 -2.27
N SER A 88 -7.25 -31.32 -1.73
CA SER A 88 -7.67 -32.22 -0.64
C SER A 88 -8.09 -31.45 0.61
N ASP A 89 -9.20 -31.87 1.24
CA ASP A 89 -9.71 -31.21 2.45
C ASP A 89 -8.73 -31.28 3.63
N ASN A 90 -7.97 -32.37 3.74
CA ASN A 90 -6.91 -32.49 4.76
C ASN A 90 -5.82 -31.44 4.56
N LEU A 91 -5.46 -31.14 3.31
CA LEU A 91 -4.46 -30.12 3.00
C LEU A 91 -4.98 -28.72 3.33
N LYS A 92 -6.25 -28.42 2.97
CA LYS A 92 -6.91 -27.15 3.33
C LYS A 92 -6.86 -26.92 4.84
N ILE A 93 -7.27 -27.93 5.62
CA ILE A 93 -7.28 -27.84 7.09
C ILE A 93 -5.87 -27.70 7.65
N ALA A 94 -4.89 -28.43 7.13
CA ALA A 94 -3.50 -28.35 7.60
C ALA A 94 -2.91 -26.95 7.40
N VAL A 95 -3.15 -26.32 6.25
CA VAL A 95 -2.67 -24.96 5.96
C VAL A 95 -3.38 -23.93 6.83
N ILE A 96 -4.72 -24.00 6.94
CA ILE A 96 -5.49 -23.10 7.82
C ILE A 96 -5.00 -23.20 9.26
N ALA A 97 -4.86 -24.42 9.79
CA ALA A 97 -4.41 -24.61 11.18
C ALA A 97 -2.96 -24.16 11.44
N GLY A 98 -2.10 -24.19 10.41
CA GLY A 98 -0.69 -23.81 10.51
C GLY A 98 -0.44 -22.31 10.35
N GLU A 99 -1.22 -21.63 9.50
CA GLU A 99 -0.99 -20.22 9.16
C GLU A 99 -1.99 -19.28 9.84
N ASP A 100 -3.29 -19.63 9.83
CA ASP A 100 -4.37 -18.76 10.31
C ASP A 100 -5.54 -19.60 10.84
N GLN A 101 -5.46 -19.95 12.13
CA GLN A 101 -6.44 -20.81 12.78
C GLN A 101 -7.87 -20.23 12.78
N LYS A 102 -7.99 -18.91 12.68
CA LYS A 102 -9.27 -18.18 12.72
C LYS A 102 -9.74 -17.75 11.33
N PHE A 103 -9.14 -18.29 10.28
CA PHE A 103 -9.47 -17.96 8.89
C PHE A 103 -10.98 -17.96 8.60
N ALA A 104 -11.72 -18.95 9.13
CA ALA A 104 -13.16 -19.09 8.94
C ALA A 104 -14.02 -18.11 9.75
N GLU A 105 -13.44 -17.44 10.74
CA GLU A 105 -14.13 -16.56 11.69
C GLU A 105 -14.08 -15.09 11.25
N HIS A 106 -13.22 -14.74 10.29
CA HIS A 106 -13.01 -13.36 9.85
C HIS A 106 -13.04 -13.17 8.34
N TRP A 107 -13.28 -11.93 7.92
CA TRP A 107 -13.39 -11.53 6.50
C TRP A 107 -12.06 -11.04 5.91
N GLY A 108 -10.94 -11.56 6.40
CA GLY A 108 -9.59 -11.28 5.91
C GLY A 108 -8.69 -10.54 6.90
N PHE A 109 -9.25 -9.92 7.95
CA PHE A 109 -8.48 -9.29 9.01
C PHE A 109 -9.00 -9.72 10.38
N ASP A 110 -8.16 -10.41 11.17
CA ASP A 110 -8.40 -10.63 12.59
C ASP A 110 -8.01 -9.37 13.38
N VAL A 111 -8.97 -8.45 13.53
CA VAL A 111 -8.78 -7.19 14.27
C VAL A 111 -8.44 -7.45 15.74
N ASP A 112 -9.01 -8.51 16.33
CA ASP A 112 -8.76 -8.86 17.73
C ASP A 112 -7.32 -9.33 17.91
N ALA A 113 -6.80 -10.17 16.99
CA ALA A 113 -5.40 -10.59 17.01
C ALA A 113 -4.44 -9.42 16.75
N ILE A 114 -4.76 -8.51 15.82
CA ILE A 114 -3.97 -7.30 15.57
C ILE A 114 -3.90 -6.43 16.83
N GLN A 115 -5.03 -6.21 17.50
CA GLN A 115 -5.07 -5.43 18.73
C GLN A 115 -4.29 -6.11 19.85
N ALA A 116 -4.43 -7.43 20.01
CA ALA A 116 -3.66 -8.20 20.98
C ALA A 116 -2.15 -8.10 20.72
N ALA A 117 -1.71 -8.20 19.46
CA ALA A 117 -0.32 -8.09 19.07
C ALA A 117 0.26 -6.69 19.37
N ILE A 118 -0.50 -5.62 19.09
CA ILE A 118 -0.11 -4.25 19.44
C ILE A 118 0.06 -4.10 20.95
N LEU A 119 -0.93 -4.55 21.73
CA LEU A 119 -0.89 -4.48 23.20
C LEU A 119 0.25 -5.31 23.81
N HIS A 120 0.59 -6.44 23.20
CA HIS A 120 1.70 -7.28 23.62
C HIS A 120 3.06 -6.61 23.34
N ASN A 121 3.24 -6.04 22.15
CA ASN A 121 4.45 -5.30 21.79
C ASN A 121 4.63 -4.03 22.64
N ASP A 122 3.54 -3.32 22.96
CA ASP A 122 3.58 -2.15 23.84
C ASP A 122 4.03 -2.50 25.28
N ARG A 123 3.88 -3.77 25.68
CA ARG A 123 4.33 -4.29 26.99
C ARG A 123 5.74 -4.88 26.97
N GLY A 124 6.44 -4.81 25.84
CA GLY A 124 7.85 -5.18 25.72
C GLY A 124 8.14 -6.59 25.20
N GLY A 125 7.12 -7.36 24.80
CA GLY A 125 7.26 -8.76 24.39
C GLY A 125 7.34 -9.72 25.57
#